data_AF-G2Z072-F1
#
_entry.id   AF-G2Z072-F1
#
_cell.length_a   1.000
_cell.length_b   1.000
_cell.length_c   1.000
_cell.angle_alpha   90.00
_cell.angle_beta   90.00
_cell.angle_gamma   90.00
#
_symmetry.space_group_name_H-M   'P 1'
#
loop_
_entity.id
_entity.type
_entity.pdbx_description
1 polymer ?
#
loop_
_entity_poly.entity_id
_entity_poly.type
_entity_poly.pdbx_seq_one_letter_code
_entity_poly.pdbx_strand_id
1 'polypeptide(L)'
;MHSSYFNLIKGDDETKQTKGLGIVLSKSEIALRAFLKMPKIKDAKINLEKYDAVIVNCELVSKTDIKQRLDVLIRFFEKNVLKKTIIIEAKSSNKNISFLSAKSQLEGYLDNRFQELDNVEEKDLMKVVLTKYSGVSTEGDTISLAWDDIYTMLYQNRNQDELINDYFNFLTKINGTMKFYEKEVYSIPSAEWSSNAIEKLKIYECPNSGRYLIKQKPLYITFRKSGGGEMSKLYKIDDIIIFNPRNDYKVFLKSDDYPDEIKQKIKNYVNYMRENNFWTEEILPDEEKQFFILSENDNIELKNNPKPEKNNSFRAYYKLSDLLTNNIVGSKEEIEETE
;
A
#
# COMPACT_ATOMS: atom_id res chain seq x y z
N MET A 1 -13.27 -32.59 -6.72
CA MET A 1 -12.84 -31.30 -7.31
C MET A 1 -13.66 -30.21 -6.63
N HIS A 2 -13.09 -29.50 -5.65
CA HIS A 2 -13.77 -28.36 -5.03
C HIS A 2 -13.29 -27.09 -5.76
N SER A 3 -14.15 -26.53 -6.62
CA SER A 3 -13.92 -25.19 -7.16
C SER A 3 -14.34 -24.17 -6.10
N SER A 4 -13.43 -23.33 -5.61
CA SER A 4 -13.77 -22.25 -4.69
C SER A 4 -14.66 -21.19 -5.35
N TYR A 5 -15.34 -20.39 -4.53
CA TYR A 5 -16.12 -19.22 -4.99
C TYR A 5 -15.32 -18.29 -5.90
N PHE A 6 -14.02 -18.15 -5.63
CA PHE A 6 -13.12 -17.27 -6.37
C PHE A 6 -12.52 -17.93 -7.62
N ASN A 7 -12.50 -19.26 -7.72
CA ASN A 7 -12.11 -19.96 -8.96
C ASN A 7 -13.09 -19.66 -10.12
N LEU A 8 -14.32 -19.23 -9.81
CA LEU A 8 -15.32 -18.80 -10.79
C LEU A 8 -15.15 -17.32 -11.20
N ILE A 9 -14.30 -16.56 -10.50
CA ILE A 9 -14.03 -15.15 -10.75
C ILE A 9 -12.64 -15.04 -11.39
N LYS A 10 -12.55 -14.94 -12.72
CA LYS A 10 -11.28 -14.71 -13.42
C LYS A 10 -10.97 -13.21 -13.56
N GLY A 11 -9.73 -12.79 -13.31
CA GLY A 11 -9.19 -11.45 -13.65
C GLY A 11 -8.87 -10.55 -12.44
N ASP A 12 -8.06 -9.51 -12.67
CA ASP A 12 -7.49 -8.61 -11.64
C ASP A 12 -8.25 -7.30 -11.45
N ASP A 13 -9.49 -7.22 -11.93
CA ASP A 13 -10.24 -5.97 -11.90
C ASP A 13 -10.47 -5.53 -10.45
N GLU A 14 -10.29 -4.24 -10.17
CA GLU A 14 -10.48 -3.60 -8.86
C GLU A 14 -11.76 -4.09 -8.16
N THR A 15 -12.88 -4.04 -8.88
CA THR A 15 -14.20 -4.52 -8.43
C THR A 15 -14.23 -5.98 -7.96
N LYS A 16 -13.33 -6.85 -8.43
CA LYS A 16 -13.26 -8.26 -7.99
C LYS A 16 -12.54 -8.39 -6.66
N GLN A 17 -11.47 -7.62 -6.47
CA GLN A 17 -10.73 -7.58 -5.20
C GLN A 17 -11.59 -6.96 -4.09
N THR A 18 -12.20 -5.80 -4.36
CA THR A 18 -13.05 -5.11 -3.37
C THR A 18 -14.27 -5.95 -2.97
N LYS A 19 -14.99 -6.50 -3.95
CA LYS A 19 -16.13 -7.39 -3.70
C LYS A 19 -15.72 -8.67 -3.00
N GLY A 20 -14.55 -9.23 -3.33
CA GLY A 20 -14.02 -10.41 -2.65
C GLY A 20 -13.75 -10.15 -1.16
N LEU A 21 -13.12 -9.01 -0.85
CA LEU A 21 -12.93 -8.58 0.54
C LEU A 21 -14.27 -8.47 1.28
N GLY A 22 -15.25 -7.78 0.70
CA GLY A 22 -16.56 -7.64 1.32
C GLY A 22 -17.29 -8.98 1.52
N ILE A 23 -17.18 -9.93 0.57
CA ILE A 23 -17.72 -11.29 0.73
C ILE A 23 -17.05 -12.00 1.92
N VAL A 24 -15.72 -11.98 2.00
CA VAL A 24 -14.96 -12.61 3.10
C VAL A 24 -15.38 -12.03 4.44
N LEU A 25 -15.46 -10.70 4.55
CA LEU A 25 -15.90 -10.02 5.77
C LEU A 25 -17.37 -10.32 6.12
N SER A 26 -18.21 -10.64 5.13
CA SER A 26 -19.62 -10.96 5.34
C SER A 26 -19.89 -12.42 5.75
N LYS A 27 -19.00 -13.34 5.36
CA LYS A 27 -19.22 -14.80 5.51
C LYS A 27 -18.29 -15.46 6.52
N SER A 28 -17.13 -14.86 6.78
CA SER A 28 -16.17 -15.35 7.76
C SER A 28 -16.15 -14.45 8.99
N GLU A 29 -16.69 -14.95 10.10
CA GLU A 29 -16.61 -14.25 11.39
C GLU A 29 -15.15 -14.09 11.84
N ILE A 30 -14.29 -15.07 11.52
CA ILE A 30 -12.85 -15.02 11.81
C ILE A 30 -12.22 -13.84 11.05
N ALA A 31 -12.52 -13.70 9.76
CA ALA A 31 -11.99 -12.59 8.97
C ALA A 31 -12.49 -11.23 9.48
N LEU A 32 -13.79 -11.11 9.79
CA LEU A 32 -14.36 -9.89 10.34
C LEU A 32 -13.72 -9.53 11.69
N ARG A 33 -13.55 -10.50 12.59
CA ARG A 33 -12.86 -10.28 13.88
C ARG A 33 -11.41 -9.90 13.69
N ALA A 34 -10.71 -10.52 12.75
CA ALA A 34 -9.32 -10.19 12.45
C ALA A 34 -9.20 -8.76 11.89
N PHE A 35 -10.07 -8.37 10.98
CA PHE A 35 -10.14 -7.03 10.41
C PHE A 35 -10.38 -5.97 11.50
N LEU A 36 -11.36 -6.20 12.38
CA LEU A 36 -11.67 -5.28 13.49
C LEU A 36 -10.58 -5.18 14.55
N LYS A 37 -9.66 -6.16 14.62
CA LYS A 37 -8.53 -6.18 15.55
C LYS A 37 -7.25 -5.57 14.97
N MET A 38 -7.24 -5.20 13.69
CA MET A 38 -6.08 -4.55 13.07
C MET A 38 -5.71 -3.28 13.85
N PRO A 39 -4.41 -2.97 14.05
CA PRO A 39 -3.99 -1.84 14.88
C PRO A 39 -4.66 -0.51 14.54
N LYS A 40 -4.89 -0.24 13.25
CA LYS A 40 -5.54 0.97 12.76
C LYS A 40 -7.07 0.99 12.89
N ILE A 41 -7.70 -0.18 13.11
CA ILE A 41 -9.17 -0.34 13.21
C ILE A 41 -9.62 -0.55 14.66
N LYS A 42 -8.80 -1.20 15.50
CA LYS A 42 -9.17 -1.63 16.86
C LYS A 42 -9.66 -0.48 17.76
N ASP A 43 -9.21 0.74 17.49
CA ASP A 43 -9.58 1.95 18.26
C ASP A 43 -11.06 2.32 18.11
N ALA A 44 -11.75 1.72 17.12
CA ALA A 44 -13.21 1.77 16.97
C ALA A 44 -13.98 1.16 18.17
N LYS A 45 -13.30 0.35 19.00
CA LYS A 45 -13.88 -0.40 20.14
C LYS A 45 -15.14 -1.19 19.76
N ILE A 46 -15.18 -1.74 18.55
CA ILE A 46 -16.29 -2.56 18.06
C ILE A 46 -16.19 -3.93 18.73
N ASN A 47 -17.10 -4.21 19.67
CA ASN A 47 -17.28 -5.54 20.22
C ASN A 47 -18.44 -6.24 19.49
N LEU A 48 -18.11 -7.23 18.65
CA LEU A 48 -19.09 -7.99 17.87
C LEU A 48 -20.19 -8.63 18.73
N GLU A 49 -19.89 -9.01 19.97
CA GLU A 49 -20.85 -9.67 20.87
C GLU A 49 -22.01 -8.75 21.29
N LYS A 50 -21.89 -7.44 21.07
CA LYS A 50 -22.95 -6.46 21.37
C LYS A 50 -23.96 -6.29 20.24
N TYR A 51 -23.67 -6.83 19.05
CA TYR A 51 -24.48 -6.60 17.87
C TYR A 51 -25.24 -7.87 17.52
N ASP A 52 -26.56 -7.74 17.36
CA ASP A 52 -27.44 -8.84 16.99
C ASP A 52 -27.37 -9.13 15.48
N ALA A 53 -26.91 -8.15 14.69
CA ALA A 53 -26.69 -8.32 13.27
C ALA A 53 -25.53 -7.45 12.75
N VAL A 54 -24.77 -8.03 11.81
CA VAL A 54 -23.78 -7.31 10.99
C VAL A 54 -24.15 -7.51 9.53
N ILE A 55 -24.32 -6.42 8.79
CA ILE A 55 -24.64 -6.45 7.36
C ILE A 55 -23.48 -5.86 6.58
N VAL A 56 -22.95 -6.62 5.62
CA VAL A 56 -21.92 -6.16 4.70
C VAL A 56 -22.52 -6.01 3.31
N ASN A 57 -22.54 -4.79 2.80
CA ASN A 57 -22.92 -4.47 1.43
C ASN A 57 -21.65 -4.28 0.60
N CYS A 58 -21.60 -4.91 -0.58
CA CYS A 58 -20.51 -4.76 -1.54
C CYS A 58 -21.06 -4.08 -2.79
N GLU A 59 -20.29 -3.15 -3.37
CA GLU A 59 -20.64 -2.44 -4.60
C GLU A 59 -22.04 -1.80 -4.53
N LEU A 60 -22.35 -1.18 -3.38
CA LEU A 60 -23.64 -0.56 -3.13
C LEU A 60 -23.79 0.65 -4.05
N VAL A 61 -24.87 0.70 -4.84
CA VAL A 61 -25.13 1.77 -5.80
C VAL A 61 -26.11 2.78 -5.21
N SER A 62 -25.80 4.07 -5.31
CA SER A 62 -26.66 5.14 -4.84
C SER A 62 -28.00 5.17 -5.60
N LYS A 63 -29.07 5.55 -4.90
CA LYS A 63 -30.41 5.66 -5.50
C LYS A 63 -30.68 7.01 -6.16
N THR A 64 -29.70 7.91 -6.15
CA THR A 64 -29.72 9.23 -6.77
C THR A 64 -29.56 9.17 -8.30
N ASP A 65 -29.83 10.30 -8.98
CA ASP A 65 -29.65 10.46 -10.43
C ASP A 65 -28.17 10.35 -10.83
N ILE A 66 -27.28 10.92 -10.01
CA ILE A 66 -25.84 10.70 -10.12
C ILE A 66 -25.51 9.37 -9.45
N LYS A 67 -25.27 8.33 -10.25
CA LYS A 67 -24.93 6.99 -9.74
C LYS A 67 -23.50 6.99 -9.20
N GLN A 68 -23.38 6.74 -7.91
CA GLN A 68 -22.12 6.42 -7.25
C GLN A 68 -22.18 4.98 -6.75
N ARG A 69 -21.00 4.39 -6.57
CA ARG A 69 -20.85 3.02 -6.12
C ARG A 69 -19.85 2.96 -4.98
N LEU A 70 -20.35 2.63 -3.80
CA LEU A 70 -19.56 2.43 -2.60
C LEU A 70 -19.04 0.98 -2.57
N ASP A 71 -17.73 0.81 -2.45
CA ASP A 71 -17.08 -0.50 -2.59
C ASP A 71 -17.49 -1.48 -1.48
N VAL A 72 -17.29 -1.14 -0.20
CA VAL A 72 -17.75 -1.95 0.94
C VAL A 72 -18.32 -1.10 2.06
N LEU A 73 -19.53 -1.44 2.50
CA LEU A 73 -20.23 -0.84 3.63
C LEU A 73 -20.54 -1.92 4.68
N ILE A 74 -20.03 -1.77 5.90
CA ILE A 74 -20.30 -2.67 7.03
C ILE A 74 -21.16 -1.94 8.04
N ARG A 75 -22.32 -2.53 8.40
CA ARG A 75 -23.31 -1.95 9.30
C ARG A 75 -23.54 -2.86 10.50
N PHE A 76 -23.44 -2.30 11.69
CA PHE A 76 -23.58 -3.02 12.96
C PHE A 76 -24.88 -2.61 13.65
N PHE A 77 -25.75 -3.58 13.92
CA PHE A 77 -27.05 -3.35 14.51
C PHE A 77 -27.14 -3.93 15.92
N GLU A 78 -27.64 -3.15 16.87
CA GLU A 78 -28.00 -3.58 18.22
C GLU A 78 -29.50 -3.34 18.39
N LYS A 79 -30.26 -4.39 18.71
CA LYS A 79 -31.72 -4.37 18.85
C LYS A 79 -32.42 -3.78 17.62
N ASN A 80 -31.96 -4.18 16.43
CA ASN A 80 -32.42 -3.67 15.12
C ASN A 80 -32.19 -2.16 14.88
N VAL A 81 -31.37 -1.51 15.69
CA VAL A 81 -30.97 -0.11 15.50
C VAL A 81 -29.54 -0.07 14.99
N LEU A 82 -29.30 0.67 13.90
CA LEU A 82 -27.95 0.90 13.37
C LEU A 82 -27.14 1.67 14.41
N LYS A 83 -26.00 1.12 14.83
CA LYS A 83 -25.15 1.69 15.89
C LYS A 83 -23.80 2.16 15.39
N LYS A 84 -23.21 1.44 14.45
CA LYS A 84 -21.91 1.77 13.87
C LYS A 84 -21.87 1.39 12.42
N THR A 85 -21.06 2.13 11.68
CA THR A 85 -20.86 1.92 10.25
C THR A 85 -19.38 2.05 9.91
N ILE A 86 -18.88 1.16 9.04
CA ILE A 86 -17.56 1.30 8.42
C ILE A 86 -17.78 1.41 6.92
N ILE A 87 -17.27 2.48 6.32
CA ILE A 87 -17.19 2.65 4.86
C ILE A 87 -15.75 2.38 4.45
N ILE A 88 -15.56 1.51 3.46
CA ILE A 88 -14.26 1.23 2.86
C ILE A 88 -14.32 1.61 1.39
N GLU A 89 -13.53 2.62 1.01
CA GLU A 89 -13.20 2.90 -0.39
C GLU A 89 -11.89 2.18 -0.71
N ALA A 90 -11.92 1.24 -1.66
CA ALA A 90 -10.80 0.34 -1.89
C ALA A 90 -10.32 0.40 -3.33
N LYS A 91 -9.05 0.77 -3.50
CA LYS A 91 -8.37 0.74 -4.80
C LYS A 91 -7.64 -0.57 -4.98
N SER A 92 -7.51 -1.02 -6.21
CA SER A 92 -6.86 -2.30 -6.50
C SER A 92 -5.44 -2.35 -5.94
N SER A 93 -5.03 -3.53 -5.46
CA SER A 93 -3.64 -3.79 -5.03
C SER A 93 -2.61 -3.59 -6.15
N ASN A 94 -3.07 -3.51 -7.40
CA ASN A 94 -2.23 -3.38 -8.59
C ASN A 94 -2.19 -1.94 -9.13
N LYS A 95 -3.02 -1.03 -8.61
CA LYS A 95 -3.08 0.37 -9.07
C LYS A 95 -2.40 1.30 -8.06
N ASN A 96 -1.61 2.23 -8.56
CA ASN A 96 -1.01 3.30 -7.75
C ASN A 96 -1.96 4.51 -7.71
N ILE A 97 -3.07 4.37 -7.00
CA ILE A 97 -3.97 5.50 -6.73
C ILE A 97 -3.55 6.11 -5.39
N SER A 98 -3.39 7.43 -5.34
CA SER A 98 -3.03 8.13 -4.11
C SER A 98 -4.16 8.04 -3.08
N PHE A 99 -3.77 7.97 -1.81
CA PHE A 99 -4.71 7.97 -0.69
C PHE A 99 -5.64 9.19 -0.73
N LEU A 100 -5.11 10.39 -1.05
CA LEU A 100 -5.90 11.62 -1.11
C LEU A 100 -6.99 11.58 -2.18
N SER A 101 -6.70 11.00 -3.35
CA SER A 101 -7.69 10.84 -4.42
C SER A 101 -8.81 9.88 -3.99
N ALA A 102 -8.47 8.74 -3.39
CA ALA A 102 -9.45 7.80 -2.89
C ALA A 102 -10.26 8.36 -1.70
N LYS A 103 -9.61 9.13 -0.82
CA LYS A 103 -10.27 9.84 0.29
C LYS A 103 -11.31 10.83 -0.22
N SER A 104 -10.97 11.67 -1.21
CA SER A 104 -11.92 12.61 -1.81
C SER A 104 -13.13 11.89 -2.43
N GLN A 105 -12.92 10.72 -3.04
CA GLN A 105 -14.02 9.89 -3.53
C GLN A 105 -14.91 9.37 -2.40
N LEU A 106 -14.32 8.90 -1.29
CA LEU A 106 -15.03 8.44 -0.10
C LEU A 106 -15.88 9.56 0.51
N GLU A 107 -15.30 10.76 0.67
CA GLU A 107 -16.00 11.93 1.21
C GLU A 107 -17.21 12.30 0.34
N GLY A 108 -17.10 12.16 -0.98
CA GLY A 108 -18.21 12.36 -1.91
C GLY A 108 -19.39 11.39 -1.76
N TYR A 109 -19.27 10.33 -0.96
CA TYR A 109 -20.38 9.43 -0.61
C TYR A 109 -21.21 9.93 0.58
N LEU A 110 -20.61 10.78 1.42
CA LEU A 110 -21.20 11.23 2.69
C LEU A 110 -22.26 12.32 2.51
N ASP A 111 -22.41 12.86 1.30
CA ASP A 111 -23.42 13.85 0.92
C ASP A 111 -24.87 13.28 0.84
N ASN A 112 -25.27 12.38 1.75
CA ASN A 112 -26.61 11.78 1.84
C ASN A 112 -27.09 11.04 0.57
N ARG A 113 -26.19 10.39 -0.17
CA ARG A 113 -26.52 9.68 -1.42
C ARG A 113 -26.91 8.22 -1.22
N PHE A 114 -26.70 7.69 -0.02
CA PHE A 114 -26.99 6.30 0.36
C PHE A 114 -27.95 6.28 1.54
N GLN A 115 -29.16 5.75 1.33
CA GLN A 115 -30.18 5.62 2.39
C GLN A 115 -29.70 4.74 3.55
N GLU A 116 -28.75 3.84 3.27
CA GLU A 116 -28.12 2.97 4.26
C GLU A 116 -27.25 3.74 5.27
N LEU A 117 -26.93 5.00 4.98
CA LEU A 117 -26.19 5.91 5.86
C LEU A 117 -27.10 6.94 6.56
N ASP A 118 -28.41 6.92 6.26
CA ASP A 118 -29.36 7.85 6.88
C ASP A 118 -29.34 7.68 8.40
N ASN A 119 -29.24 8.80 9.13
CA ASN A 119 -29.22 8.85 10.60
C ASN A 119 -27.99 8.22 11.28
N VAL A 120 -26.90 7.98 10.55
CA VAL A 120 -25.61 7.63 11.17
C VAL A 120 -24.95 8.93 11.65
N GLU A 121 -24.70 9.05 12.95
CA GLU A 121 -23.91 10.15 13.49
C GLU A 121 -22.44 10.01 13.08
N GLU A 122 -21.74 11.12 12.84
CA GLU A 122 -20.34 11.13 12.42
C GLU A 122 -19.43 10.34 13.37
N LYS A 123 -19.68 10.40 14.69
CA LYS A 123 -18.93 9.63 15.71
C LYS A 123 -19.06 8.11 15.57
N ASP A 124 -20.13 7.66 14.93
CA ASP A 124 -20.46 6.24 14.71
C ASP A 124 -20.11 5.79 13.29
N LEU A 125 -19.58 6.70 12.47
CA LEU A 125 -19.10 6.47 11.12
C LEU A 125 -17.57 6.38 11.11
N MET A 126 -17.07 5.24 10.64
CA MET A 126 -15.65 5.03 10.38
C MET A 126 -15.38 5.05 8.88
N LYS A 127 -14.39 5.85 8.48
CA LYS A 127 -13.98 6.04 7.09
C LYS A 127 -12.64 5.33 6.88
N VAL A 128 -12.58 4.40 5.93
CA VAL A 128 -11.37 3.64 5.62
C VAL A 128 -11.07 3.77 4.13
N VAL A 129 -9.84 4.16 3.83
CA VAL A 129 -9.31 4.10 2.47
C VAL A 129 -8.31 2.95 2.42
N LEU A 130 -8.54 1.99 1.53
CA LEU A 130 -7.66 0.87 1.28
C LEU A 130 -6.95 1.08 -0.07
N THR A 131 -5.66 1.38 -0.02
CA THR A 131 -4.81 1.58 -1.20
C THR A 131 -3.70 0.54 -1.27
N LYS A 132 -2.95 0.53 -2.37
CA LYS A 132 -1.78 -0.35 -2.52
C LYS A 132 -0.71 -0.09 -1.45
N TYR A 133 -0.46 1.18 -1.17
CA TYR A 133 0.46 1.64 -0.12
C TYR A 133 -0.30 2.48 0.89
N SER A 134 0.21 2.54 2.12
CA SER A 134 -0.33 3.43 3.15
C SER A 134 -0.02 4.88 2.79
N GLY A 135 -0.99 5.76 3.03
CA GLY A 135 -0.83 7.20 2.90
C GLY A 135 -0.90 7.89 4.26
N VAL A 136 -0.60 9.18 4.29
CA VAL A 136 -0.78 10.05 5.44
C VAL A 136 -1.81 11.11 5.06
N SER A 137 -2.75 11.44 5.96
CA SER A 137 -3.63 12.59 5.78
C SER A 137 -3.42 13.62 6.88
N THR A 138 -3.43 14.89 6.48
CA THR A 138 -3.41 16.07 7.34
C THR A 138 -4.77 16.44 7.93
N GLU A 139 -5.86 15.93 7.36
CA GLU A 139 -7.22 16.34 7.68
C GLU A 139 -8.14 15.12 7.85
N GLY A 140 -8.92 15.09 8.92
CA GLY A 140 -10.06 14.18 9.07
C GLY A 140 -9.75 12.78 9.60
N ASP A 141 -10.80 12.18 10.14
CA ASP A 141 -10.91 10.90 10.84
C ASP A 141 -10.99 9.70 9.86
N THR A 142 -10.19 9.75 8.80
CA THR A 142 -10.12 8.69 7.77
C THR A 142 -8.87 7.82 7.95
N ILE A 143 -9.09 6.52 8.12
CA ILE A 143 -8.04 5.52 8.33
C ILE A 143 -7.42 5.13 6.99
N SER A 144 -6.09 5.11 6.93
CA SER A 144 -5.33 4.64 5.77
C SER A 144 -4.85 3.19 5.95
N LEU A 145 -5.42 2.27 5.18
CA LEU A 145 -4.96 0.88 5.08
C LEU A 145 -4.22 0.64 3.78
N ALA A 146 -3.21 -0.24 3.84
CA ALA A 146 -2.55 -0.82 2.68
C ALA A 146 -3.06 -2.25 2.43
N TRP A 147 -2.97 -2.73 1.19
CA TRP A 147 -3.25 -4.15 0.90
C TRP A 147 -2.33 -5.11 1.67
N ASP A 148 -1.12 -4.68 2.02
CA ASP A 148 -0.19 -5.44 2.88
C ASP A 148 -0.80 -5.75 4.26
N ASP A 149 -1.58 -4.81 4.81
CA ASP A 149 -2.31 -5.01 6.06
C ASP A 149 -3.36 -6.14 5.91
N ILE A 150 -4.06 -6.17 4.76
CA ILE A 150 -5.04 -7.21 4.43
C ILE A 150 -4.35 -8.56 4.17
N TYR A 151 -3.24 -8.58 3.44
CA TYR A 151 -2.46 -9.81 3.19
C TYR A 151 -1.97 -10.43 4.49
N THR A 152 -1.44 -9.61 5.39
CA THR A 152 -0.95 -10.05 6.70
C THR A 152 -2.09 -10.65 7.53
N MET A 153 -3.23 -9.95 7.59
CA MET A 153 -4.43 -10.44 8.29
C MET A 153 -4.91 -11.78 7.71
N LEU A 154 -5.03 -11.91 6.38
CA LEU A 154 -5.47 -13.15 5.74
C LEU A 154 -4.46 -14.28 5.98
N TYR A 155 -3.16 -14.02 5.82
CA TYR A 155 -2.10 -15.03 5.97
C TYR A 155 -2.07 -15.62 7.37
N GLN A 156 -2.19 -14.79 8.42
CA GLN A 156 -2.21 -15.24 9.81
C GLN A 156 -3.41 -16.14 10.14
N ASN A 157 -4.51 -16.00 9.38
CA ASN A 157 -5.76 -16.70 9.62
C ASN A 157 -6.11 -17.74 8.53
N ARG A 158 -5.27 -17.93 7.51
CA ARG A 158 -5.58 -18.76 6.32
C ARG A 158 -5.91 -20.22 6.64
N ASN A 159 -5.36 -20.77 7.72
CA ASN A 159 -5.61 -22.16 8.11
C ASN A 159 -6.87 -22.32 8.99
N GLN A 160 -7.52 -21.22 9.36
CA GLN A 160 -8.66 -21.22 10.27
C GLN A 160 -10.00 -21.20 9.53
N ASP A 161 -10.01 -20.77 8.26
CA ASP A 161 -11.21 -20.65 7.43
C ASP A 161 -10.86 -20.85 5.95
N GLU A 162 -11.56 -21.77 5.29
CA GLU A 162 -11.34 -22.09 3.87
C GLU A 162 -11.60 -20.87 2.97
N LEU A 163 -12.58 -20.02 3.30
CA LEU A 163 -12.88 -18.83 2.51
C LEU A 163 -11.76 -17.78 2.60
N ILE A 164 -11.11 -17.66 3.77
CA ILE A 164 -9.92 -16.82 3.94
C ILE A 164 -8.78 -17.35 3.07
N ASN A 165 -8.53 -18.66 3.10
CA ASN A 165 -7.49 -19.29 2.30
C ASN A 165 -7.75 -19.10 0.79
N ASP A 166 -8.98 -19.34 0.35
CA ASP A 166 -9.38 -19.20 -1.05
C ASP A 166 -9.21 -17.77 -1.55
N TYR A 167 -9.61 -16.78 -0.73
CA TYR A 167 -9.43 -15.38 -1.09
C TYR A 167 -7.96 -14.96 -1.08
N PHE A 168 -7.17 -15.44 -0.12
CA PHE A 168 -5.72 -15.22 -0.11
C PHE A 168 -5.05 -15.79 -1.38
N ASN A 169 -5.43 -17.00 -1.78
CA ASN A 169 -4.93 -17.63 -3.00
C ASN A 169 -5.40 -16.89 -4.26
N PHE A 170 -6.63 -16.37 -4.27
CA PHE A 170 -7.14 -15.51 -5.35
C PHE A 170 -6.31 -14.23 -5.51
N LEU A 171 -6.06 -13.52 -4.41
CA LEU A 171 -5.26 -12.29 -4.46
C LEU A 171 -3.81 -12.54 -4.86
N THR A 172 -3.20 -13.61 -4.35
CA THR A 172 -1.78 -13.91 -4.58
C THR A 172 -1.51 -14.72 -5.85
N LYS A 173 -2.55 -15.32 -6.45
CA LYS A 173 -2.47 -16.26 -7.59
C LYS A 173 -1.54 -17.46 -7.36
N ILE A 174 -1.36 -17.88 -6.12
CA ILE A 174 -0.48 -19.00 -5.77
C ILE A 174 -1.22 -20.32 -5.99
N ASN A 175 -1.10 -20.89 -7.20
CA ASN A 175 -1.49 -22.28 -7.50
C ASN A 175 -0.25 -23.18 -7.65
N GLY A 176 0.57 -23.27 -6.60
CA GLY A 176 1.70 -24.21 -6.56
C GLY A 176 2.96 -23.79 -7.32
N THR A 177 3.05 -22.57 -7.85
CA THR A 177 4.32 -21.97 -8.31
C THR A 177 4.33 -20.50 -7.93
N MET A 178 5.33 -20.12 -7.15
CA MET A 178 5.53 -18.81 -6.57
C MET A 178 5.80 -17.78 -7.68
N LYS A 179 4.74 -17.24 -8.32
CA LYS A 179 4.85 -16.20 -9.37
C LYS A 179 5.00 -14.77 -8.80
N PHE A 180 4.97 -14.62 -7.48
CA PHE A 180 5.00 -13.32 -6.80
C PHE A 180 6.37 -12.60 -6.90
N TYR A 181 7.40 -13.27 -7.42
CA TYR A 181 8.80 -12.83 -7.35
C TYR A 181 9.53 -12.79 -8.69
N GLU A 182 8.82 -12.71 -9.82
CA GLU A 182 9.55 -12.58 -11.09
C GLU A 182 10.25 -11.21 -11.27
N LYS A 183 10.02 -10.24 -10.37
CA LYS A 183 10.59 -8.87 -10.35
C LYS A 183 10.97 -8.42 -8.94
N GLU A 184 11.92 -9.11 -8.31
CA GLU A 184 12.29 -8.87 -6.90
C GLU A 184 13.09 -7.59 -6.68
N VAL A 185 13.87 -7.16 -7.67
CA VAL A 185 14.84 -6.08 -7.49
C VAL A 185 14.54 -4.89 -8.39
N TYR A 186 14.33 -3.74 -7.77
CA TYR A 186 14.19 -2.45 -8.44
C TYR A 186 15.54 -1.74 -8.52
N SER A 187 15.98 -1.39 -9.72
CA SER A 187 17.30 -0.84 -9.97
C SER A 187 17.21 0.58 -10.48
N ILE A 188 17.95 1.48 -9.83
CA ILE A 188 17.88 2.92 -10.07
C ILE A 188 19.29 3.46 -10.31
N PRO A 189 19.50 4.36 -11.29
CA PRO A 189 20.75 5.08 -11.39
C PRO A 189 20.90 6.05 -10.20
N SER A 190 22.04 6.03 -9.54
CA SER A 190 22.31 6.94 -8.42
C SER A 190 23.48 7.88 -8.72
N ALA A 191 23.32 9.13 -8.34
CA ALA A 191 24.43 10.06 -8.23
C ALA A 191 25.20 9.81 -6.93
N GLU A 192 26.43 10.30 -6.85
CA GLU A 192 27.29 10.15 -5.66
C GLU A 192 26.62 10.69 -4.39
N TRP A 193 26.05 11.90 -4.45
CA TRP A 193 25.34 12.49 -3.30
C TRP A 193 24.19 11.62 -2.81
N SER A 194 23.40 11.06 -3.74
CA SER A 194 22.24 10.22 -3.40
C SER A 194 22.68 8.89 -2.80
N SER A 195 23.77 8.31 -3.32
CA SER A 195 24.37 7.08 -2.80
C SER A 195 24.88 7.28 -1.36
N ASN A 196 25.51 8.42 -1.08
CA ASN A 196 25.96 8.78 0.26
C ASN A 196 24.79 8.96 1.22
N ALA A 197 23.71 9.62 0.78
CA ALA A 197 22.50 9.78 1.57
C ALA A 197 21.85 8.42 1.89
N ILE A 198 21.71 7.55 0.88
CA ILE A 198 21.17 6.19 1.03
C ILE A 198 22.01 5.37 2.01
N GLU A 199 23.33 5.34 1.87
CA GLU A 199 24.18 4.55 2.75
C GLU A 199 24.13 5.03 4.20
N LYS A 200 24.03 6.34 4.42
CA LYS A 200 23.99 6.96 5.74
C LYS A 200 22.63 6.84 6.43
N LEU A 201 21.54 6.99 5.68
CA LEU A 201 20.19 7.20 6.23
C LEU A 201 19.24 6.05 5.94
N LYS A 202 19.64 5.11 5.09
CA LYS A 202 18.83 3.98 4.62
C LYS A 202 17.45 4.42 4.12
N ILE A 203 17.42 5.56 3.42
CA ILE A 203 16.22 6.09 2.77
C ILE A 203 16.55 6.44 1.33
N TYR A 204 15.67 6.01 0.43
CA TYR A 204 15.63 6.52 -0.94
C TYR A 204 14.31 7.25 -1.18
N GLU A 205 14.37 8.45 -1.76
CA GLU A 205 13.20 9.26 -2.10
C GLU A 205 13.10 9.43 -3.61
N CYS A 206 11.87 9.40 -4.11
CA CYS A 206 11.55 9.86 -5.46
C CYS A 206 10.12 10.42 -5.57
N PRO A 207 9.80 11.20 -6.61
CA PRO A 207 8.43 11.64 -6.89
C PRO A 207 7.42 10.47 -6.89
N ASN A 208 6.19 10.73 -6.44
CA ASN A 208 5.05 9.81 -6.55
C ASN A 208 4.26 10.04 -7.86
N SER A 209 4.95 10.24 -8.98
CA SER A 209 4.31 10.60 -10.24
C SER A 209 5.13 10.16 -11.45
N GLY A 210 4.47 10.09 -12.61
CA GLY A 210 5.09 9.79 -13.90
C GLY A 210 5.95 8.53 -13.89
N ARG A 211 7.16 8.63 -14.44
CA ARG A 211 8.15 7.53 -14.53
C ARG A 211 8.70 7.02 -13.20
N TYR A 212 8.36 7.66 -12.09
CA TYR A 212 8.81 7.28 -10.75
C TYR A 212 7.79 6.37 -10.03
N LEU A 213 6.59 6.21 -10.59
CA LEU A 213 5.54 5.37 -10.02
C LEU A 213 5.94 3.89 -9.98
N ILE A 214 5.97 3.33 -8.79
CA ILE A 214 6.36 1.93 -8.55
C ILE A 214 5.20 1.00 -8.93
N LYS A 215 5.29 0.34 -10.09
CA LYS A 215 4.23 -0.58 -10.55
C LYS A 215 4.02 -1.79 -9.63
N GLN A 216 5.06 -2.27 -8.92
CA GLN A 216 4.99 -3.41 -8.00
C GLN A 216 5.94 -3.19 -6.81
N LYS A 217 5.53 -3.49 -5.57
CA LYS A 217 6.40 -3.36 -4.38
C LYS A 217 7.60 -4.31 -4.54
N PRO A 218 8.82 -3.81 -4.78
CA PRO A 218 9.99 -4.67 -4.90
C PRO A 218 10.38 -5.18 -3.51
N LEU A 219 10.99 -6.36 -3.45
CA LEU A 219 11.60 -6.84 -2.20
C LEU A 219 12.91 -6.09 -1.91
N TYR A 220 13.67 -5.84 -2.97
CA TYR A 220 14.97 -5.20 -2.89
C TYR A 220 15.06 -4.01 -3.83
N ILE A 221 15.87 -3.04 -3.46
CA ILE A 221 16.32 -1.95 -4.33
C ILE A 221 17.84 -2.00 -4.48
N THR A 222 18.33 -1.61 -5.64
CA THR A 222 19.76 -1.47 -5.89
C THR A 222 20.06 -0.22 -6.69
N PHE A 223 21.27 0.28 -6.52
CA PHE A 223 21.70 1.55 -7.07
C PHE A 223 22.88 1.35 -8.01
N ARG A 224 22.72 1.85 -9.24
CA ARG A 224 23.72 1.74 -10.29
C ARG A 224 24.64 2.93 -10.25
N LYS A 225 25.94 2.67 -10.11
CA LYS A 225 26.97 3.71 -10.15
C LYS A 225 27.06 4.37 -11.53
N SER A 226 27.26 5.68 -11.53
CA SER A 226 27.62 6.44 -12.72
C SER A 226 28.87 5.88 -13.40
N GLY A 227 28.90 5.90 -14.74
CA GLY A 227 30.09 5.50 -15.51
C GLY A 227 30.27 4.01 -15.77
N GLY A 228 29.28 3.16 -15.47
CA GLY A 228 29.36 1.73 -15.78
C GLY A 228 28.14 0.89 -15.37
N GLY A 229 27.25 1.45 -14.53
CA GLY A 229 26.01 0.80 -14.15
C GLY A 229 26.18 -0.31 -13.11
N GLU A 230 27.37 -0.43 -12.51
CA GLU A 230 27.69 -1.46 -11.52
C GLU A 230 26.78 -1.34 -10.29
N MET A 231 26.29 -2.49 -9.85
CA MET A 231 25.46 -2.66 -8.66
C MET A 231 26.24 -3.45 -7.63
N SER A 232 26.57 -2.84 -6.50
CA SER A 232 27.36 -3.51 -5.46
C SER A 232 26.52 -4.11 -4.32
N LYS A 233 25.28 -3.64 -4.14
CA LYS A 233 24.46 -4.00 -2.98
C LYS A 233 22.98 -4.02 -3.31
N LEU A 234 22.27 -4.98 -2.73
CA LEU A 234 20.82 -5.03 -2.64
C LEU A 234 20.39 -4.57 -1.26
N TYR A 235 19.49 -3.60 -1.22
CA TYR A 235 18.87 -3.13 0.00
C TYR A 235 17.48 -3.71 0.12
N LYS A 236 17.17 -4.39 1.22
CA LYS A 236 15.80 -4.82 1.47
C LYS A 236 14.94 -3.59 1.74
N ILE A 237 13.77 -3.55 1.12
CA ILE A 237 12.76 -2.52 1.38
C ILE A 237 11.89 -3.03 2.53
N ASP A 238 11.96 -2.35 3.69
CA ASP A 238 11.10 -2.66 4.83
C ASP A 238 9.72 -2.01 4.64
N ASP A 239 9.68 -0.76 4.16
CA ASP A 239 8.43 -0.06 3.91
C ASP A 239 8.54 1.00 2.80
N ILE A 240 7.40 1.44 2.28
CA ILE A 240 7.28 2.55 1.32
C ILE A 240 6.20 3.50 1.83
N ILE A 241 6.60 4.70 2.23
CA ILE A 241 5.72 5.71 2.79
C ILE A 241 5.50 6.80 1.75
N ILE A 242 4.25 7.18 1.53
CA ILE A 242 3.87 8.19 0.54
C ILE A 242 3.19 9.37 1.22
N PHE A 243 3.74 10.57 1.06
CA PHE A 243 3.14 11.82 1.54
C PHE A 243 3.74 13.05 0.84
N ASN A 244 3.08 14.20 0.94
CA ASN A 244 3.62 15.48 0.48
C ASN A 244 4.51 16.11 1.58
N PRO A 245 5.82 16.30 1.37
CA PRO A 245 6.70 16.83 2.42
C PRO A 245 6.34 18.22 2.90
N ARG A 246 5.82 19.09 2.04
CA ARG A 246 5.40 20.45 2.42
C ARG A 246 4.18 20.43 3.33
N ASN A 247 3.17 19.65 2.95
CA ASN A 247 1.86 19.71 3.59
C ASN A 247 1.73 18.69 4.74
N ASP A 248 2.23 17.47 4.57
CA ASP A 248 1.91 16.34 5.45
C ASP A 248 3.03 15.96 6.43
N TYR A 249 4.25 16.48 6.27
CA TYR A 249 5.39 16.05 7.09
C TYR A 249 5.18 16.24 8.60
N LYS A 250 4.58 17.36 9.01
CA LYS A 250 4.27 17.61 10.44
C LYS A 250 3.24 16.64 10.99
N VAL A 251 2.31 16.19 10.17
CA VAL A 251 1.26 15.26 10.57
C VAL A 251 1.79 13.83 10.59
N PHE A 252 2.60 13.45 9.60
CA PHE A 252 3.34 12.20 9.62
C PHE A 252 4.13 12.01 10.93
N LEU A 253 4.85 13.04 11.39
CA LEU A 253 5.60 12.97 12.65
C LEU A 253 4.73 12.83 13.92
N LYS A 254 3.43 13.14 13.83
CA LYS A 254 2.48 13.03 14.95
C LYS A 254 1.54 11.83 14.83
N SER A 255 1.48 11.17 13.67
CA SER A 255 0.56 10.07 13.40
C SER A 255 0.93 8.84 14.24
N ASP A 256 -0.07 8.14 14.77
CA ASP A 256 0.13 6.87 15.47
C ASP A 256 0.22 5.68 14.50
N ASP A 257 0.12 5.92 13.18
CA ASP A 257 0.14 4.88 12.15
C ASP A 257 1.54 4.29 11.94
N TYR A 258 2.59 5.00 12.36
CA TYR A 258 3.98 4.62 12.15
C TYR A 258 4.76 4.55 13.47
N PRO A 259 5.67 3.58 13.64
CA PRO A 259 6.58 3.53 14.78
C PRO A 259 7.48 4.78 14.86
N ASP A 260 7.85 5.17 16.08
CA ASP A 260 8.71 6.33 16.31
C ASP A 260 10.09 6.20 15.64
N GLU A 261 10.59 4.97 15.49
CA GLU A 261 11.83 4.70 14.75
C GLU A 261 11.73 5.16 13.28
N ILE A 262 10.62 4.83 12.61
CA ILE A 262 10.36 5.19 11.21
C ILE A 262 10.22 6.70 11.07
N LYS A 263 9.48 7.33 11.99
CA LYS A 263 9.35 8.80 12.04
C LYS A 263 10.71 9.47 12.20
N GLN A 264 11.55 8.93 13.08
CA GLN A 264 12.89 9.46 13.33
C GLN A 264 13.81 9.27 12.11
N LYS A 265 13.73 8.14 11.40
CA LYS A 265 14.47 7.93 10.14
C LYS A 265 14.11 8.98 9.09
N ILE A 266 12.81 9.17 8.83
CA ILE A 266 12.33 10.20 7.89
C ILE A 266 12.75 11.59 8.35
N LYS A 267 12.64 11.89 9.66
CA LYS A 267 13.07 13.18 10.21
C LYS A 267 14.56 13.45 9.97
N ASN A 268 15.41 12.46 10.20
CA ASN A 268 16.84 12.55 9.93
C ASN A 268 17.13 12.77 8.44
N TYR A 269 16.37 12.10 7.56
CA TYR A 269 16.49 12.32 6.12
C TYR A 269 16.11 13.74 5.71
N VAL A 270 14.95 14.24 6.15
CA VAL A 270 14.52 15.62 5.84
C VAL A 270 15.53 16.64 6.36
N ASN A 271 16.05 16.46 7.58
CA ASN A 271 17.08 17.33 8.13
C ASN A 271 18.36 17.29 7.29
N TYR A 272 18.83 16.11 6.89
CA TYR A 272 19.99 15.95 6.02
C TYR A 272 19.79 16.67 4.68
N MET A 273 18.62 16.53 4.06
CA MET A 273 18.30 17.21 2.81
C MET A 273 18.33 18.75 2.96
N ARG A 274 17.94 19.27 4.12
CA ARG A 274 18.03 20.70 4.44
C ARG A 274 19.44 21.18 4.71
N GLU A 275 20.19 20.46 5.54
CA GLU A 275 21.58 20.78 5.89
C GLU A 275 22.50 20.81 4.67
N ASN A 276 22.20 20.00 3.65
CA ASN A 276 22.95 19.94 2.40
C ASN A 276 22.33 20.82 1.28
N ASN A 277 21.36 21.69 1.60
CA ASN A 277 20.68 22.59 0.66
C ASN A 277 20.02 21.91 -0.54
N PHE A 278 19.66 20.62 -0.43
CA PHE A 278 18.84 19.95 -1.43
C PHE A 278 17.38 20.38 -1.33
N TRP A 279 16.88 20.55 -0.09
CA TRP A 279 15.57 21.14 0.21
C TRP A 279 15.80 22.40 1.06
N THR A 280 15.02 23.46 0.85
CA THR A 280 15.17 24.69 1.66
C THR A 280 13.95 24.90 2.57
N GLU A 281 14.06 25.77 3.58
CA GLU A 281 12.93 26.06 4.48
C GLU A 281 11.74 26.68 3.74
N GLU A 282 11.99 27.46 2.69
CA GLU A 282 10.96 28.04 1.82
C GLU A 282 10.47 27.04 0.75
N ILE A 283 11.30 26.03 0.42
CA ILE A 283 11.09 25.09 -0.68
C ILE A 283 11.18 23.64 -0.17
N LEU A 284 10.21 23.23 0.64
CA LEU A 284 9.85 21.81 0.68
C LEU A 284 9.20 21.42 -0.65
N PRO A 285 9.45 20.21 -1.17
CA PRO A 285 8.73 19.70 -2.32
C PRO A 285 7.23 19.75 -2.05
N ASP A 286 6.48 20.38 -2.96
CA ASP A 286 5.01 20.48 -2.90
C ASP A 286 4.30 19.37 -3.68
N GLU A 287 5.05 18.33 -4.03
CA GLU A 287 4.54 17.13 -4.69
C GLU A 287 4.62 15.93 -3.73
N GLU A 288 3.70 14.97 -3.90
CA GLU A 288 3.79 13.70 -3.19
C GLU A 288 5.10 12.99 -3.52
N LYS A 289 5.78 12.50 -2.50
CA LYS A 289 7.02 11.73 -2.62
C LYS A 289 6.80 10.32 -2.09
N GLN A 290 7.54 9.37 -2.66
CA GLN A 290 7.67 8.00 -2.17
C GLN A 290 8.99 7.87 -1.42
N PHE A 291 8.93 7.50 -0.15
CA PHE A 291 10.08 7.25 0.70
C PHE A 291 10.23 5.75 0.94
N PHE A 292 11.27 5.16 0.39
CA PHE A 292 11.62 3.77 0.63
C PHE A 292 12.45 3.68 1.91
N ILE A 293 11.92 3.00 2.91
CA ILE A 293 12.63 2.68 4.13
C ILE A 293 13.43 1.40 3.88
N LEU A 294 14.75 1.53 3.93
CA LEU A 294 15.65 0.41 3.67
C LEU A 294 16.08 -0.23 4.99
N SER A 295 16.26 -1.55 4.94
CA SER A 295 16.74 -2.29 6.10
C SER A 295 18.16 -1.87 6.47
N GLU A 296 18.44 -1.81 7.77
CA GLU A 296 19.81 -1.61 8.27
C GLU A 296 20.64 -2.89 8.14
N ASN A 297 20.00 -4.05 8.36
CA ASN A 297 20.68 -5.32 8.61
C ASN A 297 20.49 -6.36 7.50
N ASP A 298 19.35 -6.34 6.80
CA ASP A 298 18.99 -7.38 5.81
C ASP A 298 19.42 -7.00 4.38
N ASN A 299 20.62 -6.45 4.24
CA ASN A 299 21.18 -6.04 2.95
C ASN A 299 22.10 -7.15 2.40
N ILE A 300 22.13 -7.31 1.08
CA ILE A 300 22.95 -8.34 0.41
C ILE A 300 24.04 -7.65 -0.40
N GLU A 301 25.30 -7.90 -0.08
CA GLU A 301 26.43 -7.51 -0.91
C GLU A 301 26.50 -8.38 -2.17
N LEU A 302 26.57 -7.74 -3.34
CA LEU A 302 26.64 -8.40 -4.64
C LEU A 302 28.10 -8.68 -4.99
N LYS A 303 28.55 -9.92 -4.76
CA LYS A 303 29.96 -10.34 -4.98
C LYS A 303 30.46 -10.10 -6.41
N ASN A 304 29.57 -10.17 -7.38
CA ASN A 304 29.88 -10.11 -8.81
C ASN A 304 29.81 -8.69 -9.39
N ASN A 305 29.38 -7.70 -8.60
CA ASN A 305 29.11 -6.34 -9.06
C ASN A 305 28.39 -6.28 -10.42
N PRO A 306 27.22 -6.94 -10.57
CA PRO A 306 26.54 -7.04 -11.85
C PRO A 306 26.31 -5.66 -12.47
N LYS A 307 26.35 -5.61 -13.79
CA LYS A 307 25.97 -4.44 -14.58
C LYS A 307 24.89 -4.78 -15.60
N PRO A 308 24.06 -3.81 -16.01
CA PRO A 308 23.14 -3.98 -17.13
C PRO A 308 23.90 -4.35 -18.42
N GLU A 309 23.28 -5.13 -19.29
CA GLU A 309 23.82 -5.45 -20.63
C GLU A 309 24.07 -4.18 -21.47
N LYS A 310 23.15 -3.21 -21.38
CA LYS A 310 23.30 -1.88 -21.95
C LYS A 310 23.22 -0.86 -20.83
N ASN A 311 24.18 0.06 -20.79
CA ASN A 311 24.13 1.15 -19.82
C ASN A 311 22.85 1.96 -20.03
N ASN A 312 22.02 2.03 -19.00
CA ASN A 312 20.71 2.66 -19.05
C ASN A 312 20.56 3.72 -17.96
N SER A 313 20.07 4.89 -18.37
CA SER A 313 19.67 5.98 -17.49
C SER A 313 18.26 5.79 -16.91
N PHE A 314 17.50 4.80 -17.39
CA PHE A 314 16.13 4.54 -16.96
C PHE A 314 16.07 3.52 -15.80
N ARG A 315 14.93 3.46 -15.10
CA ARG A 315 14.69 2.51 -14.00
C ARG A 315 14.34 1.14 -14.56
N ALA A 316 14.86 0.08 -13.95
CA ALA A 316 14.69 -1.28 -14.44
C ALA A 316 14.36 -2.26 -13.31
N TYR A 317 13.66 -3.34 -13.67
CA TYR A 317 13.47 -4.49 -12.78
C TYR A 317 14.32 -5.67 -13.21
N TYR A 318 14.91 -6.34 -12.22
CA TYR A 318 15.72 -7.55 -12.40
C TYR A 318 15.21 -8.67 -11.49
N LYS A 319 15.52 -9.91 -11.86
CA LYS A 319 15.39 -11.06 -10.96
C LYS A 319 16.50 -11.04 -9.93
N LEU A 320 16.21 -11.46 -8.70
CA LEU A 320 17.22 -11.59 -7.66
C LEU A 320 18.29 -12.59 -8.08
N SER A 321 17.88 -13.75 -8.62
CA SER A 321 18.79 -14.80 -9.09
C SER A 321 19.86 -14.25 -10.03
N ASP A 322 19.46 -13.42 -10.99
CA ASP A 322 20.36 -12.95 -12.05
C ASP A 322 21.41 -11.99 -11.47
N LEU A 323 21.02 -11.14 -10.52
CA LEU A 323 21.94 -10.24 -9.82
C LEU A 323 22.89 -10.99 -8.87
N LEU A 324 22.44 -12.09 -8.26
CA LEU A 324 23.28 -12.88 -7.35
C LEU A 324 24.32 -13.73 -8.10
N THR A 325 24.05 -14.17 -9.33
CA THR A 325 24.92 -15.13 -10.04
C THR A 325 25.72 -14.55 -11.18
N ASN A 326 25.26 -13.48 -11.83
CA ASN A 326 25.83 -13.02 -13.10
C ASN A 326 26.63 -11.72 -12.94
N ASN A 327 27.59 -11.49 -13.86
CA ASN A 327 28.29 -10.20 -13.98
C ASN A 327 27.55 -9.23 -14.91
N ILE A 328 26.72 -9.75 -15.83
CA ILE A 328 25.91 -8.98 -16.78
C ILE A 328 24.47 -9.46 -16.66
N VAL A 329 23.53 -8.52 -16.56
CA VAL A 329 22.10 -8.82 -16.41
C VAL A 329 21.26 -8.09 -17.47
N GLY A 330 20.29 -8.81 -18.04
CA GLY A 330 19.30 -8.24 -18.95
C GLY A 330 18.08 -7.72 -18.18
N SER A 331 17.62 -6.51 -18.50
CA SER A 331 16.37 -5.97 -17.93
C SER A 331 15.17 -6.61 -18.62
N LYS A 332 14.18 -7.06 -17.84
CA LYS A 332 12.94 -7.63 -18.40
C LYS A 332 11.93 -6.58 -18.88
N GLU A 333 11.96 -5.38 -18.30
CA GLU A 333 11.07 -4.27 -18.65
C GLU A 333 11.82 -2.94 -18.50
N GLU A 334 11.75 -2.13 -19.54
CA GLU A 334 12.19 -0.74 -19.53
C GLU A 334 11.00 0.12 -19.09
N ILE A 335 11.16 0.95 -18.06
CA ILE A 335 10.18 2.01 -17.79
C ILE A 335 10.52 3.13 -18.76
N GLU A 336 9.85 3.15 -19.92
CA GLU A 336 10.05 4.15 -20.96
C GLU A 336 9.91 5.58 -20.41
N GLU A 337 10.80 6.46 -20.86
CA GLU A 337 10.74 7.90 -20.64
C GLU A 337 9.65 8.49 -21.55
N THR A 338 8.38 8.36 -21.18
CA THR A 338 7.36 9.24 -21.75
C THR A 338 7.40 10.57 -21.00
N GLU A 339 7.80 11.61 -21.72
CA GLU A 339 7.88 13.02 -21.30
C GLU A 339 6.59 13.54 -20.66
#